data_AF-A0A317KUT7-F1
#
_entry.id   AF-A0A317KUT7-F1
#
_cell.length_a   1.000
_cell.length_b   1.000
_cell.length_c   1.000
_cell.angle_alpha   90.00
_cell.angle_beta   90.00
_cell.angle_gamma   90.00
#
_symmetry.space_group_name_H-M   'P 1'
#
loop_
_entity.id
_entity.type
_entity.pdbx_description
1 polymer ?
#
loop_
_entity_poly.entity_id
_entity_poly.type
_entity_poly.pdbx_seq_one_letter_code
_entity_poly.pdbx_strand_id
1 'polypeptide(L)'
;MTGPARPGPPPGGARPGPPPGARPGPPPGAPRPAVLDDTGEVRHPAVDAAVQAMINAADLPPADQIAQYEAAYETLRETLATIDQA
;
A
#
# COMPACT_ATOMS: atom_id res chain seq x y z
N MET A 1 -19.74 -12.86 -52.43
CA MET A 1 -19.46 -11.42 -52.19
C MET A 1 -18.62 -11.34 -50.92
N THR A 2 -17.30 -11.24 -51.07
CA THR A 2 -16.33 -11.28 -49.98
C THR A 2 -15.87 -9.85 -49.69
N GLY A 3 -16.09 -9.38 -48.46
CA GLY A 3 -15.87 -7.98 -48.06
C GLY A 3 -14.39 -7.55 -48.04
N PRO A 4 -14.12 -6.23 -47.99
CA PRO A 4 -12.78 -5.68 -48.06
C PRO A 4 -11.96 -6.02 -46.80
N ALA A 5 -10.68 -6.33 -47.01
CA ALA A 5 -9.71 -6.66 -45.96
C ALA A 5 -9.56 -5.49 -44.97
N ARG A 6 -9.68 -5.76 -43.67
CA ARG A 6 -9.37 -4.78 -42.61
C ARG A 6 -7.86 -4.51 -42.57
N PRO A 7 -7.42 -3.24 -42.60
CA PRO A 7 -6.05 -2.87 -42.30
C PRO A 7 -5.66 -3.33 -40.88
N GLY A 8 -4.47 -3.92 -40.73
CA GLY A 8 -3.93 -4.38 -39.45
C GLY A 8 -3.59 -3.23 -38.49
N PRO A 9 -3.44 -3.52 -37.18
CA PRO A 9 -3.09 -2.51 -36.19
C PRO A 9 -1.71 -1.90 -36.49
N PRO A 10 -1.48 -0.61 -36.16
CA PRO A 10 -0.19 0.04 -36.39
C PRO A 10 0.90 -0.65 -35.55
N PRO A 11 2.12 -0.78 -36.07
CA PRO A 11 3.25 -1.29 -35.31
C PRO A 11 3.48 -0.39 -34.09
N GLY A 12 3.59 -1.03 -32.92
CA GLY A 12 3.72 -0.37 -31.63
C GLY A 12 4.81 0.68 -31.63
N GLY A 13 4.39 1.95 -31.48
CA GLY A 13 5.30 3.00 -31.07
C GLY A 13 5.87 2.63 -29.71
N ALA A 14 7.20 2.59 -29.63
CA ALA A 14 7.94 2.41 -28.39
C ALA A 14 7.52 3.52 -27.42
N ARG A 15 6.61 3.20 -26.48
CA ARG A 15 6.45 4.03 -25.30
C ARG A 15 7.77 3.95 -24.55
N PRO A 16 8.44 5.08 -24.25
CA PRO A 16 9.57 5.08 -23.33
C PRO A 16 9.15 4.32 -22.07
N GLY A 17 9.92 3.30 -21.70
CA GLY A 17 9.68 2.57 -20.46
C GLY A 17 9.69 3.55 -19.28
N PRO A 18 8.90 3.29 -18.22
CA PRO A 18 8.95 4.11 -17.02
C PRO A 18 10.41 4.20 -16.52
N PRO A 19 10.85 5.36 -16.01
CA PRO A 19 12.21 5.52 -15.54
C PRO A 19 12.54 4.44 -14.49
N PRO A 20 13.74 3.82 -14.52
CA PRO A 20 14.18 2.93 -13.47
C PRO A 20 14.25 3.72 -12.16
N GLY A 21 13.23 3.57 -11.32
CA GLY A 21 13.04 4.39 -10.12
C GLY A 21 11.57 4.67 -9.79
N ALA A 22 10.66 4.59 -10.76
CA ALA A 22 9.22 4.69 -10.52
C ALA A 22 8.62 3.36 -10.04
N ARG A 23 9.25 2.68 -9.07
CA ARG A 23 8.50 1.72 -8.26
C ARG A 23 7.57 2.57 -7.40
N PRO A 24 6.24 2.40 -7.48
CA PRO A 24 5.37 2.88 -6.42
C PRO A 24 5.98 2.43 -5.09
N GLY A 25 6.08 3.35 -4.13
CA GLY A 25 6.41 2.96 -2.76
C GLY A 25 5.46 1.83 -2.34
N PRO A 26 5.90 0.95 -1.41
CA PRO A 26 5.02 -0.11 -0.91
C PRO A 26 3.67 0.50 -0.53
N PRO A 27 2.55 -0.16 -0.87
CA PRO A 27 1.23 0.37 -0.56
C PRO A 27 1.18 0.71 0.94
N PRO A 28 0.55 1.82 1.33
CA PRO A 28 0.30 2.08 2.74
C PRO A 28 -0.45 0.87 3.31
N GLY A 29 0.19 0.12 4.20
CA GLY A 29 -0.33 -1.14 4.76
C GLY A 29 0.46 -2.41 4.44
N ALA A 30 1.48 -2.40 3.57
CA ALA A 30 2.32 -3.60 3.39
C ALA A 30 3.10 -3.92 4.69
N PRO A 31 2.95 -5.12 5.28
CA PRO A 31 3.64 -5.47 6.51
C PRO A 31 5.15 -5.44 6.29
N ARG A 32 5.84 -4.62 7.07
CA ARG A 32 7.30 -4.66 7.17
C ARG A 32 7.68 -5.54 8.36
N PRO A 33 8.75 -6.34 8.25
CA PRO A 33 9.23 -7.15 9.37
C PRO A 33 9.51 -6.24 10.57
N ALA A 34 9.31 -6.80 11.77
CA ALA A 34 9.60 -6.11 13.01
C ALA A 34 11.08 -5.71 13.05
N VAL A 35 11.35 -4.51 13.54
CA VAL A 35 12.70 -3.95 13.67
C VAL A 35 13.03 -3.80 15.15
N LEU A 36 14.25 -4.15 15.54
CA LEU A 36 14.74 -3.83 16.88
C LEU A 36 15.04 -2.33 16.94
N ASP A 37 14.49 -1.63 17.92
CA ASP A 37 14.83 -0.23 18.17
C ASP A 37 16.19 -0.10 18.89
N ASP A 38 16.72 1.12 19.01
CA ASP A 38 17.97 1.42 19.73
C ASP A 38 17.97 0.95 21.20
N THR A 39 16.80 0.67 21.78
CA THR A 39 16.62 0.11 23.12
C THR A 39 16.61 -1.43 23.16
N GLY A 40 16.67 -2.10 22.00
CA GLY A 40 16.53 -3.55 21.87
C GLY A 40 15.08 -4.06 21.94
N GLU A 41 14.09 -3.15 21.92
CA GLU A 41 12.67 -3.51 21.88
C GLU A 41 12.22 -3.84 20.45
N VAL A 42 11.33 -4.83 20.32
CA VAL A 42 10.71 -5.18 19.04
C VAL A 42 9.70 -4.09 18.68
N ARG A 43 10.03 -3.29 17.67
CA ARG A 43 9.15 -2.26 17.12
C ARG A 43 8.50 -2.77 15.84
N HIS A 44 7.22 -2.48 15.68
CA HIS A 44 6.42 -2.91 14.54
C HIS A 44 6.09 -1.69 13.67
N PRO A 45 6.82 -1.45 12.56
CA PRO A 45 6.62 -0.26 11.73
C PRO A 45 5.18 -0.11 11.22
N ALA A 46 4.48 -1.23 11.03
CA ALA A 46 3.06 -1.24 10.66
C ALA A 46 2.16 -0.69 11.77
N VAL A 47 2.46 -0.99 13.05
CA VAL A 47 1.74 -0.45 14.21
C VAL A 47 2.00 1.04 14.33
N ASP A 48 3.26 1.47 14.20
CA ASP A 48 3.63 2.89 14.26
C ASP A 48 2.90 3.70 13.18
N ALA A 49 2.85 3.16 11.95
CA ALA A 49 2.12 3.77 10.85
C ALA A 49 0.61 3.84 11.10
N ALA A 50 0.01 2.79 11.66
CA ALA A 50 -1.41 2.77 12.01
C ALA A 50 -1.75 3.79 13.10
N VAL A 51 -0.90 3.92 14.13
CA VAL A 51 -1.05 4.94 15.18
C VAL A 51 -0.95 6.34 14.59
N GLN A 52 0.04 6.59 13.74
CA GLN A 52 0.18 7.89 13.07
C GLN A 52 -1.02 8.20 12.15
N ALA A 53 -1.55 7.20 11.45
CA ALA A 53 -2.75 7.35 10.63
C ALA A 53 -3.98 7.74 11.48
N MET A 54 -4.17 7.11 12.64
CA MET A 54 -5.25 7.47 13.57
C MET A 54 -5.09 8.88 14.13
N ILE A 55 -3.86 9.32 14.44
CA ILE A 55 -3.58 10.71 14.86
C ILE A 55 -3.98 11.68 13.75
N ASN A 56 -3.56 11.42 12.50
CA ASN A 56 -3.90 12.26 11.35
C ASN A 56 -5.41 12.25 11.06
N ALA A 57 -6.09 11.13 11.33
CA ALA A 57 -7.52 10.96 11.10
C ALA A 57 -8.37 11.74 12.11
N ALA A 58 -7.88 12.00 13.32
CA ALA A 58 -8.61 12.74 14.35
C ALA A 58 -9.00 14.16 13.90
N ASP A 59 -8.23 14.76 13.01
CA ASP A 59 -8.48 16.10 12.44
C ASP A 59 -9.37 16.06 11.18
N LEU A 60 -9.72 14.87 10.66
CA LEU A 60 -10.57 14.73 9.48
C LEU A 60 -12.05 14.95 9.80
N PRO A 61 -12.87 15.30 8.79
CA PRO A 61 -14.32 15.30 8.93
C PRO A 61 -14.83 13.91 9.38
N PRO A 62 -15.88 13.83 10.23
CA PRO A 62 -16.39 12.55 10.74
C PRO A 62 -16.75 11.52 9.66
N ALA A 63 -17.13 11.98 8.45
CA ALA A 63 -17.41 11.12 7.31
C ALA A 63 -16.19 10.32 6.82
N ASP A 64 -14.98 10.90 6.96
CA ASP A 64 -13.73 10.29 6.50
C ASP A 64 -12.98 9.54 7.61
N GLN A 65 -13.34 9.79 8.88
CA GLN A 65 -12.72 9.13 10.02
C GLN A 65 -12.91 7.61 10.00
N ILE A 66 -14.10 7.13 9.62
CA ILE A 66 -14.42 5.68 9.63
C ILE A 66 -13.49 4.91 8.69
N ALA A 67 -13.29 5.41 7.47
CA ALA A 67 -12.41 4.76 6.50
C ALA A 67 -10.97 4.64 7.01
N GLN A 68 -10.48 5.64 7.75
CA GLN A 68 -9.14 5.60 8.33
C GLN A 68 -9.05 4.66 9.53
N TYR A 69 -10.06 4.63 10.40
CA TYR A 69 -10.11 3.68 11.51
C TYR A 69 -10.18 2.22 11.02
N GLU A 70 -10.93 1.95 9.96
CA GLU A 70 -11.01 0.62 9.35
C GLU A 70 -9.67 0.17 8.77
N ALA A 71 -8.97 1.04 8.05
CA ALA A 71 -7.63 0.76 7.53
C ALA A 71 -6.60 0.52 8.64
N ALA A 72 -6.65 1.33 9.71
CA ALA A 72 -5.79 1.15 10.88
C ALA A 72 -6.08 -0.18 11.59
N TYR A 73 -7.35 -0.54 11.74
CA TYR A 73 -7.77 -1.81 12.34
C TYR A 73 -7.30 -3.02 11.51
N GLU A 74 -7.42 -2.96 10.18
CA GLU A 74 -6.92 -4.02 9.30
C GLU A 74 -5.39 -4.18 9.41
N THR A 75 -4.64 -3.09 9.54
CA THR A 75 -3.19 -3.14 9.73
C THR A 75 -2.82 -3.78 11.07
N LEU A 76 -3.54 -3.42 12.14
CA LEU A 76 -3.32 -3.95 13.48
C LEU A 76 -3.65 -5.44 13.56
N ARG A 77 -4.78 -5.89 12.98
CA ARG A 77 -5.17 -7.30 13.00
C ARG A 77 -4.15 -8.18 12.26
N GLU A 78 -3.63 -7.71 11.12
CA GLU A 78 -2.66 -8.44 10.32
C GLU A 78 -1.30 -8.52 11.03
N THR A 79 -0.91 -7.44 11.70
CA THR A 79 0.32 -7.43 12.51
C THR A 79 0.22 -8.41 13.69
N LEU A 80 -0.91 -8.43 14.40
CA LEU A 80 -1.15 -9.39 15.48
C LEU A 80 -1.14 -10.84 14.97
N ALA A 81 -1.78 -11.11 13.84
CA ALA A 81 -1.76 -12.43 13.22
C ALA A 81 -0.33 -12.87 12.84
N THR A 82 0.50 -11.94 12.36
CA THR A 82 1.91 -12.21 12.03
C THR A 82 2.74 -12.51 13.27
N ILE A 83 2.50 -11.80 14.38
CA ILE A 83 3.18 -12.05 15.67
C ILE A 83 2.77 -13.41 16.24
N ASP A 84 1.49 -13.78 16.18
CA ASP A 84 0.98 -15.05 16.68
C ASP A 84 1.55 -16.27 15.93
N GLN A 85 1.95 -16.09 14.67
CA GLN A 85 2.54 -17.13 13.81
C GLN A 85 4.06 -17.26 13.92
N ALA A 86 4.74 -16.34 14.62
CA ALA A 86 6.21 -16.28 14.74
C ALA A 86 6.73 -17.08 15.94
#